data_AF-F7NNK7-F1
#
_entry.id   AF-F7NNK7-F1
#
_cell.length_a   1.000
_cell.length_b   1.000
_cell.length_c   1.000
_cell.angle_alpha   90.00
_cell.angle_beta   90.00
_cell.angle_gamma   90.00
#
_symmetry.space_group_name_H-M   'P 1'
#
loop_
_entity.id
_entity.type
_entity.pdbx_description
1 polymer ?
#
loop_
_entity_poly.entity_id
_entity_poly.type
_entity_poly.pdbx_seq_one_letter_code
_entity_poly.pdbx_strand_id
1 'polypeptide(L)'
;DTETANQPLANNFDKDAVAERLEVHEMIFDGVVDLVKTEVEKKRIADEQEAARKKAEDEAAKKKAEEEEAARKEKARIEAEKAEADRLAAEEAKKSAEVAYNPDGNVTIRDAWLPTDPIYTNSEGNRSRENYILGIEQFNVTSNDRYTPYKLGKGDTYCNIYVSDVTQAMGAPIPHWVNQDLEPQFMPIGLNSDERIEWMEARDELNAYGVINWLQVKGPANGWQRVDGMTAQDRANKGYPTVATSPGHVMIVRPAKVEDTYVSIWGPTIAQAGKTNSNYCWVRDKVNQEDFKWAEYWTHN
;
A
#
# COMPACT_ATOMS: atom_id res chain seq x y z
N ASP A 1 59.87 -60.58 108.96
CA ASP A 1 59.54 -61.24 107.70
C ASP A 1 59.67 -60.32 106.51
N THR A 2 60.86 -60.39 105.93
CA THR A 2 61.15 -60.14 104.52
C THR A 2 60.43 -61.17 103.64
N GLU A 3 60.28 -60.83 102.35
CA GLU A 3 59.95 -61.69 101.19
C GLU A 3 58.51 -61.62 100.67
N THR A 4 58.26 -60.72 99.71
CA THR A 4 57.69 -61.03 98.38
C THR A 4 57.56 -59.75 97.54
N ALA A 5 58.70 -59.26 97.04
CA ALA A 5 58.73 -58.22 96.02
C ALA A 5 59.68 -58.69 94.91
N ASN A 6 59.12 -59.37 93.91
CA ASN A 6 59.59 -59.46 92.53
C ASN A 6 58.89 -60.63 91.81
N GLN A 7 57.77 -60.35 91.16
CA GLN A 7 57.38 -61.10 89.97
C GLN A 7 57.44 -60.15 88.78
N PRO A 8 58.18 -60.49 87.70
CA PRO A 8 58.16 -59.71 86.49
C PRO A 8 56.77 -59.84 85.85
N LEU A 9 56.09 -58.71 85.63
CA LEU A 9 54.91 -58.65 84.77
C LEU A 9 55.35 -59.08 83.36
N ALA A 10 55.11 -60.34 83.02
CA ALA A 10 55.22 -60.82 81.65
C ALA A 10 54.17 -60.04 80.85
N ASN A 11 54.66 -59.06 80.09
CA ASN A 11 53.86 -58.26 79.19
C ASN A 11 53.48 -59.15 78.00
N ASN A 12 52.49 -60.02 78.19
CA ASN A 12 51.85 -60.79 77.12
C ASN A 12 50.97 -59.82 76.31
N PHE A 13 51.63 -58.94 75.55
CA PHE A 13 51.00 -58.27 74.43
C PHE A 13 50.78 -59.33 73.35
N ASP A 14 49.56 -59.86 73.30
CA ASP A 14 49.07 -60.71 72.23
C ASP A 14 48.98 -59.84 70.96
N LYS A 15 50.08 -59.83 70.20
CA LYS A 15 50.22 -59.01 68.99
C LYS A 15 49.22 -59.42 67.90
N ASP A 16 48.79 -60.68 67.90
CA ASP A 16 47.87 -61.21 66.91
C ASP A 16 46.44 -60.73 67.20
N ALA A 17 46.02 -60.71 68.47
CA ALA A 17 44.74 -60.11 68.88
C ALA A 17 44.67 -58.58 68.68
N VAL A 18 45.81 -57.87 68.76
CA VAL A 18 45.89 -56.44 68.46
C VAL A 18 45.83 -56.19 66.95
N ALA A 19 46.45 -57.04 66.13
CA ALA A 19 46.41 -56.95 64.67
C ALA A 19 45.00 -57.20 64.11
N GLU A 20 44.30 -58.21 64.60
CA GLU A 20 42.92 -58.52 64.17
C GLU A 20 41.93 -57.40 64.54
N ARG A 21 42.10 -56.79 65.73
CA ARG A 21 41.31 -55.60 66.12
C ARG A 21 41.64 -54.37 65.27
N LEU A 22 42.87 -54.25 64.77
CA LEU A 22 43.29 -53.15 63.89
C LEU A 22 42.64 -53.31 62.50
N GLU A 23 42.64 -54.52 61.94
CA GLU A 23 41.99 -54.80 60.65
C GLU A 23 40.48 -54.54 60.69
N VAL A 24 39.79 -54.95 61.76
CA VAL A 24 38.35 -54.66 61.94
C VAL A 24 38.11 -53.15 62.07
N HIS A 25 39.02 -52.41 62.71
CA HIS A 25 38.91 -50.95 62.81
C HIS A 25 39.13 -50.26 61.46
N GLU A 26 40.09 -50.73 60.66
CA GLU A 26 40.34 -50.22 59.31
C GLU A 26 39.14 -50.48 58.38
N MET A 27 38.54 -51.68 58.43
CA MET A 27 37.33 -51.97 57.64
C MET A 27 36.13 -51.10 58.03
N ILE A 28 35.92 -50.84 59.34
CA ILE A 28 34.86 -49.95 59.81
C ILE A 28 35.15 -48.51 59.39
N PHE A 29 36.41 -48.07 59.49
CA PHE A 29 36.83 -46.74 59.10
C PHE A 29 36.63 -46.51 57.59
N ASP A 30 37.04 -47.45 56.76
CA ASP A 30 36.85 -47.39 55.30
C ASP A 30 35.37 -47.38 54.93
N GLY A 31 34.54 -48.20 55.57
CA GLY A 31 33.09 -48.20 55.38
C GLY A 31 32.43 -46.86 55.74
N VAL A 32 32.88 -46.22 56.83
CA VAL A 32 32.41 -44.88 57.23
C VAL A 32 32.89 -43.81 56.24
N VAL A 33 34.15 -43.89 55.79
CA VAL A 33 34.71 -42.97 54.80
C VAL A 33 33.96 -43.04 53.47
N ASP A 34 33.63 -44.24 53.00
CA ASP A 34 32.88 -44.43 51.76
C ASP A 34 31.42 -43.97 51.87
N LEU A 35 30.79 -44.16 53.03
CA LEU A 35 29.46 -43.59 53.29
C LEU A 35 29.49 -42.06 53.26
N VAL A 36 30.50 -41.44 53.90
CA VAL A 36 30.66 -39.97 53.90
C VAL A 36 30.92 -39.45 52.49
N LYS A 37 31.79 -40.10 51.70
CA LYS A 37 32.02 -39.74 50.29
C LYS A 37 30.73 -39.82 49.47
N THR A 38 29.95 -40.88 49.66
CA THR A 38 28.68 -41.08 48.96
C THR A 38 27.68 -39.96 49.29
N GLU A 39 27.59 -39.57 50.55
CA GLU A 39 26.65 -38.54 50.99
C GLU A 39 27.08 -37.13 50.56
N VAL A 40 28.39 -36.85 50.57
CA VAL A 40 28.97 -35.62 50.01
C VAL A 40 28.68 -35.52 48.51
N GLU A 41 28.84 -36.63 47.77
CA GLU A 41 28.59 -36.66 46.33
C GLU A 41 27.11 -36.48 45.98
N LYS A 42 26.20 -37.10 46.74
CA LYS A 42 24.75 -36.86 46.60
C LYS A 42 24.41 -35.39 46.81
N LYS A 43 25.00 -34.76 47.83
CA LYS A 43 24.76 -33.34 48.11
C LYS A 43 25.28 -32.46 46.97
N ARG A 44 26.48 -32.74 46.45
CA ARG A 44 27.04 -32.04 45.28
C ARG A 44 26.11 -32.14 44.06
N ILE A 45 25.60 -33.33 43.76
CA ILE A 45 24.66 -33.54 42.64
C ILE A 45 23.34 -32.78 42.87
N ALA A 46 22.82 -32.76 44.09
CA ALA A 46 21.60 -32.02 44.42
C ALA A 46 21.79 -30.50 44.24
N ASP A 47 22.91 -29.95 44.71
CA ASP A 47 23.25 -28.53 44.57
C ASP A 47 23.43 -28.15 43.08
N GLU A 48 24.05 -29.01 42.27
CA GLU A 48 24.19 -28.83 40.82
C GLU A 48 22.84 -28.87 40.09
N GLN A 49 21.95 -29.80 40.47
CA GLN A 49 20.61 -29.88 39.92
C GLN A 49 19.76 -28.65 40.28
N GLU A 50 19.87 -28.14 41.51
CA GLU A 50 19.17 -26.92 41.91
C GLU A 50 19.69 -25.69 41.16
N ALA A 51 21.02 -25.56 41.00
CA ALA A 51 21.63 -24.48 40.24
C ALA A 51 21.23 -24.52 38.75
N ALA A 52 21.20 -25.71 38.15
CA ALA A 52 20.73 -25.91 36.78
C ALA A 52 19.25 -25.55 36.62
N ARG A 53 18.40 -25.91 37.60
CA ARG A 53 16.97 -25.57 37.58
C ARG A 53 16.75 -24.06 37.66
N LYS A 54 17.43 -23.37 38.59
CA LYS A 54 17.36 -21.91 38.71
C LYS A 54 17.79 -21.21 37.43
N LYS A 55 18.90 -21.66 36.82
CA LYS A 55 19.37 -21.10 35.54
C LYS A 55 18.34 -21.29 34.42
N ALA A 56 17.71 -22.46 34.33
CA ALA A 56 16.68 -22.73 33.34
C ALA A 56 15.40 -21.88 33.56
N GLU A 57 15.01 -21.67 34.81
CA GLU A 57 13.90 -20.79 35.19
C GLU A 57 14.19 -19.33 34.78
N ASP A 58 15.40 -18.82 35.04
CA ASP A 58 15.82 -17.47 34.67
C ASP A 58 15.87 -17.28 33.14
N GLU A 59 16.40 -18.25 32.40
CA GLU A 59 16.43 -18.22 30.93
C GLU A 59 15.01 -18.26 30.33
N ALA A 60 14.11 -19.07 30.89
CA ALA A 60 12.72 -19.13 30.47
C ALA A 60 11.97 -17.83 30.76
N ALA A 61 12.19 -17.22 31.93
CA ALA A 61 11.61 -15.94 32.29
C ALA A 61 12.09 -14.81 31.35
N LYS A 62 13.39 -14.79 31.03
CA LYS A 62 13.95 -13.82 30.08
C LYS A 62 13.35 -13.96 28.68
N LYS A 63 13.26 -15.19 28.15
CA LYS A 63 12.69 -15.44 26.83
C LYS A 63 11.21 -15.01 26.76
N LYS A 64 10.44 -15.30 27.81
CA LYS A 64 9.03 -14.86 27.90
C LYS A 64 8.90 -13.33 27.89
N ALA A 65 9.77 -12.63 28.60
CA ALA A 65 9.77 -11.16 28.61
C ALA A 65 10.09 -10.56 27.23
N GLU A 66 11.05 -11.14 26.50
CA GLU A 66 11.40 -10.73 25.13
C GLU A 66 10.24 -10.95 24.14
N GLU A 67 9.53 -12.09 24.24
CA GLU A 67 8.34 -12.38 23.42
C GLU A 67 7.18 -11.41 23.71
N GLU A 68 6.93 -11.09 24.99
CA GLU A 68 5.90 -10.11 25.39
C GLU A 68 6.24 -8.70 24.90
N GLU A 69 7.51 -8.29 24.95
CA GLU A 69 7.95 -6.99 24.41
C GLU A 69 7.78 -6.92 22.88
N ALA A 70 8.14 -7.99 22.16
CA ALA A 70 7.96 -8.07 20.71
C ALA A 70 6.48 -7.97 20.31
N ALA A 71 5.60 -8.70 21.01
CA ALA A 71 4.16 -8.64 20.79
C ALA A 71 3.59 -7.24 21.06
N ARG A 72 4.08 -6.55 22.11
CA ARG A 72 3.67 -5.17 22.41
C ARG A 72 4.11 -4.19 21.32
N LYS A 73 5.34 -4.32 20.81
CA LYS A 73 5.84 -3.48 19.70
C LYS A 73 5.04 -3.68 18.43
N GLU A 74 4.71 -4.93 18.09
CA GLU A 74 3.93 -5.23 16.88
C GLU A 74 2.49 -4.72 16.99
N LYS A 75 1.86 -4.88 18.16
CA LYS A 75 0.53 -4.30 18.41
C LYS A 75 0.54 -2.78 18.27
N ALA A 76 1.55 -2.10 18.82
CA ALA A 76 1.69 -0.66 18.71
C ALA A 76 1.92 -0.20 17.25
N ARG A 77 2.66 -0.97 16.45
CA ARG A 77 2.84 -0.71 15.01
C ARG A 77 1.50 -0.77 14.28
N ILE A 78 0.72 -1.83 14.50
CA ILE A 78 -0.59 -2.01 13.87
C ILE A 78 -1.56 -0.89 14.27
N GLU A 79 -1.58 -0.50 15.55
CA GLU A 79 -2.40 0.61 16.03
C GLU A 79 -1.99 1.95 15.42
N ALA A 80 -0.68 2.20 15.25
CA ALA A 80 -0.18 3.41 14.58
C ALA A 80 -0.56 3.45 13.10
N GLU A 81 -0.40 2.33 12.37
CA GLU A 81 -0.80 2.21 10.96
C GLU A 81 -2.30 2.45 10.78
N LYS A 82 -3.12 1.90 11.68
CA LYS A 82 -4.56 2.14 11.68
C LYS A 82 -4.90 3.61 11.96
N ALA A 83 -4.26 4.23 12.95
CA ALA A 83 -4.50 5.64 13.28
C ALA A 83 -4.10 6.58 12.13
N GLU A 84 -3.02 6.27 11.41
CA GLU A 84 -2.63 7.00 10.22
C GLU A 84 -3.63 6.84 9.09
N ALA A 85 -4.14 5.63 8.85
CA ALA A 85 -5.20 5.38 7.88
C ALA A 85 -6.50 6.15 8.22
N ASP A 86 -6.91 6.15 9.49
CA ASP A 86 -8.09 6.90 9.97
C ASP A 86 -7.90 8.42 9.79
N ARG A 87 -6.69 8.94 10.02
CA ARG A 87 -6.36 10.35 9.79
C ARG A 87 -6.45 10.73 8.31
N LEU A 88 -5.90 9.90 7.43
CA LEU A 88 -5.95 10.11 5.98
C LEU A 88 -7.40 10.08 5.48
N ALA A 89 -8.21 9.14 5.95
CA ALA A 89 -9.64 9.07 5.62
C ALA A 89 -10.42 10.31 6.10
N ALA A 90 -10.11 10.84 7.29
CA ALA A 90 -10.72 12.08 7.79
C ALA A 90 -10.33 13.31 6.97
N GLU A 91 -9.07 13.38 6.52
CA GLU A 91 -8.59 14.46 5.64
C GLU A 91 -9.23 14.38 4.24
N GLU A 92 -9.40 13.17 3.71
CA GLU A 92 -10.11 12.90 2.45
C GLU A 92 -11.59 13.32 2.54
N ALA A 93 -12.27 12.98 3.63
CA ALA A 93 -13.66 13.40 3.87
C ALA A 93 -13.79 14.93 3.95
N LYS A 94 -12.79 15.62 4.53
CA LYS A 94 -12.79 17.08 4.62
C LYS A 94 -12.56 17.75 3.25
N LYS A 95 -11.60 17.29 2.45
CA LYS A 95 -11.37 17.81 1.09
C LYS A 95 -12.56 17.55 0.17
N SER A 96 -13.17 16.37 0.28
CA SER A 96 -14.40 16.03 -0.46
C SER A 96 -15.58 16.90 -0.05
N ALA A 97 -15.65 17.32 1.22
CA ALA A 97 -16.67 18.25 1.68
C ALA A 97 -16.46 19.70 1.20
N GLU A 98 -15.21 20.11 0.90
CA GLU A 98 -14.91 21.42 0.30
C GLU A 98 -15.31 21.48 -1.19
N VAL A 99 -15.24 20.36 -1.90
CA VAL A 99 -15.82 20.22 -3.25
C VAL A 99 -17.31 19.89 -3.11
N ALA A 100 -18.12 20.87 -2.71
CA ALA A 100 -19.58 20.70 -2.62
C ALA A 100 -20.14 20.37 -4.02
N TYR A 101 -20.52 19.11 -4.24
CA TYR A 101 -21.14 18.66 -5.48
C TYR A 101 -22.49 19.32 -5.69
N ASN A 102 -22.65 20.00 -6.82
CA ASN A 102 -23.96 20.41 -7.30
C ASN A 102 -24.55 19.38 -8.28
N PRO A 103 -25.86 19.44 -8.59
CA PRO A 103 -26.49 18.55 -9.57
C PRO A 103 -25.84 18.58 -10.97
N ASP A 104 -25.15 19.67 -11.30
CA ASP A 104 -24.48 19.90 -12.57
C ASP A 104 -23.00 19.45 -12.56
N GLY A 105 -22.57 18.66 -11.57
CA GLY A 105 -21.20 18.17 -11.47
C GLY A 105 -20.18 19.29 -11.45
N ASN A 106 -20.48 20.38 -10.73
CA ASN A 106 -19.59 21.53 -10.58
C ASN A 106 -19.15 22.16 -11.91
N VAL A 107 -19.90 21.92 -12.98
CA VAL A 107 -19.70 22.55 -14.29
C VAL A 107 -20.80 23.57 -14.52
N THR A 108 -20.42 24.81 -14.84
CA THR A 108 -21.35 25.90 -15.12
C THR A 108 -21.83 25.92 -16.58
N ILE A 109 -21.14 25.20 -17.48
CA ILE A 109 -21.37 25.22 -18.93
C ILE A 109 -21.69 23.81 -19.47
N ARG A 110 -22.94 23.61 -19.90
CA ARG A 110 -23.44 22.29 -20.37
C ARG A 110 -23.12 21.98 -21.84
N ASP A 111 -22.75 22.99 -22.62
CA ASP A 111 -22.36 22.83 -24.01
C ASP A 111 -20.95 22.26 -24.12
N ALA A 112 -20.84 21.02 -24.60
CA ALA A 112 -19.60 20.25 -24.56
C ALA A 112 -18.45 20.86 -25.38
N TRP A 113 -18.76 21.67 -26.39
CA TRP A 113 -17.78 22.37 -27.24
C TRP A 113 -17.20 23.63 -26.59
N LEU A 114 -17.80 24.11 -25.49
CA LEU A 114 -17.31 25.26 -24.73
C LEU A 114 -16.35 24.82 -23.63
N PRO A 115 -15.35 25.67 -23.29
CA PRO A 115 -14.43 25.40 -22.21
C PRO A 115 -15.18 25.35 -20.87
N THR A 116 -14.72 24.48 -19.98
CA THR A 116 -15.17 24.46 -18.58
C THR A 116 -14.18 25.20 -17.69
N ASP A 117 -14.65 25.69 -16.55
CA ASP A 117 -13.82 26.20 -15.45
C ASP A 117 -13.93 25.22 -14.27
N PRO A 118 -13.00 24.26 -14.12
CA PRO A 118 -13.07 23.28 -13.05
C PRO A 118 -12.99 23.97 -11.68
N ILE A 119 -13.96 23.72 -10.80
CA ILE A 119 -13.95 24.29 -9.44
C ILE A 119 -12.74 23.76 -8.66
N TYR A 120 -12.47 22.46 -8.79
CA TYR A 120 -11.29 21.84 -8.21
C TYR A 120 -10.20 21.75 -9.27
N THR A 121 -9.01 22.26 -8.93
CA THR A 121 -7.81 22.12 -9.75
C THR A 121 -6.64 21.54 -8.95
N ASN A 122 -5.75 20.85 -9.65
CA ASN A 122 -4.52 20.28 -9.11
C ASN A 122 -3.35 20.56 -10.07
N SER A 123 -2.14 20.48 -9.54
CA SER A 123 -0.87 20.73 -10.24
C SER A 123 0.11 19.58 -10.00
N GLU A 124 1.12 19.44 -10.86
CA GLU A 124 2.14 18.38 -10.82
C GLU A 124 2.74 18.12 -9.41
N GLY A 125 3.05 19.17 -8.65
CA GLY A 125 3.63 19.04 -7.29
C GLY A 125 2.67 18.60 -6.18
N ASN A 126 1.37 18.51 -6.43
CA ASN A 126 0.32 18.24 -5.43
C ASN A 126 -0.49 16.97 -5.77
N ARG A 127 0.08 16.07 -6.57
CA ARG A 127 -0.59 14.84 -7.00
C ARG A 127 -0.68 13.85 -5.85
N SER A 128 -1.90 13.36 -5.63
CA SER A 128 -2.20 12.25 -4.76
C SER A 128 -3.41 11.52 -5.32
N ARG A 129 -3.60 10.28 -4.88
CA ARG A 129 -4.76 9.46 -5.21
C ARG A 129 -6.07 10.23 -4.99
N GLU A 130 -6.20 10.80 -3.81
CA GLU A 130 -7.39 11.50 -3.31
C GLU A 130 -7.65 12.75 -4.14
N ASN A 131 -6.59 13.53 -4.38
CA ASN A 131 -6.68 14.73 -5.18
C ASN A 131 -7.06 14.43 -6.64
N TYR A 132 -6.67 13.27 -7.18
CA TYR A 132 -7.09 12.84 -8.52
C TYR A 132 -8.54 12.36 -8.54
N ILE A 133 -8.99 11.63 -7.51
CA ILE A 133 -10.40 11.27 -7.32
C ILE A 133 -11.26 12.55 -7.30
N LEU A 134 -10.90 13.57 -6.52
CA LEU A 134 -11.64 14.85 -6.50
C LEU A 134 -11.72 15.49 -7.89
N GLY A 135 -10.60 15.52 -8.62
CA GLY A 135 -10.54 16.05 -9.98
C GLY A 135 -11.45 15.31 -10.97
N ILE A 136 -11.60 14.00 -10.82
CA ILE A 136 -12.47 13.16 -11.65
C ILE A 136 -13.94 13.33 -11.22
N GLU A 137 -14.21 13.13 -9.94
CA GLU A 137 -15.54 13.04 -9.39
C GLU A 137 -16.29 14.35 -9.57
N GLN A 138 -15.61 15.52 -9.49
CA GLN A 138 -16.27 16.84 -9.57
C GLN A 138 -17.24 16.89 -10.75
N PHE A 139 -16.84 16.36 -11.91
CA PHE A 139 -17.58 16.40 -13.17
C PHE A 139 -18.83 15.51 -13.19
N ASN A 140 -18.99 14.59 -12.24
CA ASN A 140 -20.17 13.74 -12.08
C ASN A 140 -20.64 13.09 -13.41
N VAL A 141 -19.71 12.44 -14.11
CA VAL A 141 -19.86 12.00 -15.51
C VAL A 141 -21.12 11.18 -15.81
N THR A 142 -21.65 10.46 -14.81
CA THR A 142 -22.82 9.60 -14.98
C THR A 142 -24.15 10.35 -15.01
N SER A 143 -24.21 11.58 -14.51
CA SER A 143 -25.46 12.34 -14.43
C SER A 143 -25.36 13.78 -14.90
N ASN A 144 -24.16 14.31 -15.11
CA ASN A 144 -23.97 15.65 -15.64
C ASN A 144 -24.41 15.73 -17.11
N ASP A 145 -25.37 16.62 -17.37
CA ASP A 145 -25.91 16.91 -18.69
C ASP A 145 -24.81 17.11 -19.71
N ARG A 146 -23.67 17.76 -19.40
CA ARG A 146 -22.55 18.00 -20.32
C ARG A 146 -22.07 16.74 -21.05
N TYR A 147 -22.10 15.59 -20.38
CA TYR A 147 -21.58 14.33 -20.91
C TYR A 147 -22.66 13.36 -21.35
N THR A 148 -23.95 13.72 -21.27
CA THR A 148 -25.04 12.84 -21.71
C THR A 148 -24.83 12.44 -23.17
N PRO A 149 -24.79 11.14 -23.51
CA PRO A 149 -24.62 10.71 -24.89
C PRO A 149 -25.88 10.99 -25.73
N TYR A 150 -25.70 11.06 -27.06
CA TYR A 150 -26.78 11.13 -28.04
C TYR A 150 -27.68 12.39 -27.97
N LYS A 151 -27.18 13.51 -27.41
CA LYS A 151 -27.93 14.77 -27.36
C LYS A 151 -28.35 15.25 -28.74
N LEU A 152 -27.50 15.03 -29.73
CA LEU A 152 -27.75 15.45 -31.11
C LEU A 152 -28.42 14.35 -31.95
N GLY A 153 -28.68 13.17 -31.36
CA GLY A 153 -29.31 12.04 -32.04
C GLY A 153 -28.47 11.40 -33.15
N LYS A 154 -27.17 11.71 -33.24
CA LYS A 154 -26.28 11.30 -34.35
C LYS A 154 -25.23 10.26 -33.93
N GLY A 155 -25.41 9.62 -32.79
CA GLY A 155 -24.40 8.74 -32.22
C GLY A 155 -23.28 9.49 -31.49
N ASP A 156 -23.49 10.78 -31.20
CA ASP A 156 -22.57 11.66 -30.49
C ASP A 156 -22.26 11.15 -29.08
N THR A 157 -20.97 11.18 -28.74
CA THR A 157 -20.44 10.87 -27.41
C THR A 157 -19.42 11.94 -27.04
N TYR A 158 -19.13 12.07 -25.75
CA TYR A 158 -18.38 13.21 -25.21
C TYR A 158 -17.11 12.77 -24.49
N CYS A 159 -16.53 11.65 -24.92
CA CYS A 159 -15.41 11.01 -24.26
C CYS A 159 -14.13 11.86 -24.33
N ASN A 160 -13.88 12.50 -25.48
CA ASN A 160 -12.81 13.48 -25.68
C ASN A 160 -13.01 14.71 -24.79
N ILE A 161 -14.25 15.22 -24.68
CA ILE A 161 -14.55 16.39 -23.85
C ILE A 161 -14.33 16.08 -22.37
N TYR A 162 -14.85 14.94 -21.88
CA TYR A 162 -14.64 14.52 -20.50
C TYR A 162 -13.17 14.33 -20.16
N VAL A 163 -12.39 13.70 -21.05
CA VAL A 163 -10.94 13.57 -20.88
C VAL A 163 -10.28 14.95 -20.83
N SER A 164 -10.65 15.87 -21.72
CA SER A 164 -10.10 17.24 -21.74
C SER A 164 -10.39 17.98 -20.43
N ASP A 165 -11.64 17.95 -19.97
CA ASP A 165 -12.08 18.63 -18.74
C ASP A 165 -11.33 18.11 -17.50
N VAL A 166 -11.25 16.78 -17.33
CA VAL A 166 -10.53 16.16 -16.20
C VAL A 166 -9.04 16.46 -16.25
N THR A 167 -8.42 16.37 -17.42
CA THR A 167 -6.97 16.60 -17.55
C THR A 167 -6.61 18.08 -17.40
N GLN A 168 -7.50 18.99 -17.80
CA GLN A 168 -7.38 20.42 -17.50
C GLN A 168 -7.48 20.68 -15.99
N ALA A 169 -8.45 20.07 -15.30
CA ALA A 169 -8.56 20.17 -13.85
C ALA A 169 -7.29 19.68 -13.14
N MET A 170 -6.61 18.69 -13.70
CA MET A 170 -5.38 18.14 -13.11
C MET A 170 -4.08 18.83 -13.57
N GLY A 171 -4.18 19.97 -14.28
CA GLY A 171 -3.02 20.74 -14.73
C GLY A 171 -2.16 20.01 -15.76
N ALA A 172 -2.74 19.08 -16.51
CA ALA A 172 -2.08 18.27 -17.53
C ALA A 172 -2.94 18.19 -18.80
N PRO A 173 -3.35 19.32 -19.39
CA PRO A 173 -4.46 19.33 -20.33
C PRO A 173 -4.18 18.50 -21.60
N ILE A 174 -5.12 17.62 -21.93
CA ILE A 174 -5.29 17.11 -23.29
C ILE A 174 -6.25 18.06 -24.01
N PRO A 175 -5.86 18.67 -25.14
CA PRO A 175 -6.73 19.59 -25.85
C PRO A 175 -7.92 18.88 -26.48
N HIS A 176 -9.07 19.56 -26.50
CA HIS A 176 -10.16 19.25 -27.43
C HIS A 176 -10.21 20.23 -28.61
N TRP A 177 -9.33 21.24 -28.65
CA TRP A 177 -9.14 22.14 -29.79
C TRP A 177 -7.65 22.29 -30.12
N VAL A 178 -7.32 22.34 -31.40
CA VAL A 178 -5.94 22.56 -31.89
C VAL A 178 -5.91 23.50 -33.08
N ASN A 179 -4.73 23.99 -33.43
CA ASN A 179 -4.49 24.60 -34.74
C ASN A 179 -4.11 23.52 -35.79
N GLN A 180 -3.83 23.95 -37.03
CA GLN A 180 -3.43 23.07 -38.14
C GLN A 180 -2.15 22.25 -37.87
N ASP A 181 -1.29 22.72 -36.97
CA ASP A 181 -0.03 22.04 -36.58
C ASP A 181 -0.23 21.10 -35.39
N LEU A 182 -1.47 20.84 -34.96
CA LEU A 182 -1.85 20.10 -33.76
C LEU A 182 -1.38 20.74 -32.44
N GLU A 183 -1.05 22.03 -32.44
CA GLU A 183 -0.72 22.74 -31.21
C GLU A 183 -2.00 22.98 -30.39
N PRO A 184 -2.00 22.68 -29.07
CA PRO A 184 -3.15 22.90 -28.20
C PRO A 184 -3.69 24.33 -28.29
N GLN A 185 -5.01 24.46 -28.39
CA GLN A 185 -5.72 25.72 -28.34
C GLN A 185 -6.77 25.64 -27.23
N PHE A 186 -6.86 26.66 -26.40
CA PHE A 186 -7.83 26.73 -25.30
C PHE A 186 -8.72 27.95 -25.50
N MET A 187 -10.02 27.71 -25.67
CA MET A 187 -10.98 28.79 -25.85
C MET A 187 -11.04 29.63 -24.57
N PRO A 188 -10.93 30.96 -24.64
CA PRO A 188 -11.15 31.83 -23.50
C PRO A 188 -12.59 31.70 -22.97
N ILE A 189 -12.74 31.74 -21.65
CA ILE A 189 -14.05 31.78 -21.01
C ILE A 189 -14.64 33.18 -21.16
N GLY A 190 -15.95 33.27 -21.42
CA GLY A 190 -16.68 34.53 -21.45
C GLY A 190 -16.76 35.21 -22.82
N LEU A 191 -16.24 34.58 -23.88
CA LEU A 191 -16.45 35.08 -25.25
C LEU A 191 -17.93 35.16 -25.59
N ASN A 192 -18.32 36.22 -26.28
CA ASN A 192 -19.66 36.35 -26.88
C ASN A 192 -19.78 35.47 -28.15
N SER A 193 -20.98 35.38 -28.73
CA SER A 193 -21.24 34.48 -29.86
C SER A 193 -20.37 34.77 -31.09
N ASP A 194 -20.13 36.04 -31.43
CA ASP A 194 -19.35 36.41 -32.61
C ASP A 194 -17.86 36.13 -32.40
N GLU A 195 -17.35 36.44 -31.20
CA GLU A 195 -15.97 36.14 -30.81
C GLU A 195 -15.70 34.63 -30.79
N ARG A 196 -16.70 33.81 -30.41
CA ARG A 196 -16.57 32.34 -30.45
C ARG A 196 -16.48 31.83 -31.88
N ILE A 197 -17.31 32.34 -32.77
CA ILE A 197 -17.28 31.97 -34.19
C ILE A 197 -15.91 32.30 -34.78
N GLU A 198 -15.43 33.53 -34.57
CA GLU A 198 -14.10 33.96 -35.02
C GLU A 198 -12.99 33.10 -34.41
N TRP A 199 -13.09 32.75 -33.12
CA TRP A 199 -12.12 31.86 -32.49
C TRP A 199 -12.13 30.46 -33.12
N MET A 200 -13.29 29.92 -33.50
CA MET A 200 -13.38 28.58 -34.09
C MET A 200 -12.91 28.52 -35.55
N GLU A 201 -12.92 29.61 -36.32
CA GLU A 201 -12.61 29.61 -37.77
C GLU A 201 -11.19 29.11 -38.11
N ALA A 202 -10.23 29.26 -37.19
CA ALA A 202 -8.83 28.88 -37.42
C ALA A 202 -8.40 27.61 -36.65
N ARG A 203 -9.36 26.87 -36.09
CA ARG A 203 -9.09 25.81 -35.10
C ARG A 203 -9.96 24.59 -35.36
N ASP A 204 -9.39 23.42 -35.10
CA ASP A 204 -10.07 22.14 -35.28
C ASP A 204 -10.43 21.55 -33.93
N GLU A 205 -11.70 21.17 -33.76
CA GLU A 205 -12.14 20.38 -32.60
C GLU A 205 -11.71 18.93 -32.77
N LEU A 206 -11.01 18.39 -31.78
CA LEU A 206 -10.56 17.01 -31.79
C LEU A 206 -11.67 16.07 -31.33
N ASN A 207 -12.11 15.19 -32.23
CA ASN A 207 -12.83 13.98 -31.84
C ASN A 207 -11.88 12.96 -31.16
N ALA A 208 -12.41 11.79 -30.75
CA ALA A 208 -11.59 10.76 -30.10
C ALA A 208 -10.36 10.31 -30.91
N TYR A 209 -10.48 10.15 -32.24
CA TYR A 209 -9.33 9.82 -33.09
C TYR A 209 -8.31 10.98 -33.15
N GLY A 210 -8.80 12.21 -33.19
CA GLY A 210 -7.96 13.41 -33.12
C GLY A 210 -7.15 13.49 -31.83
N VAL A 211 -7.78 13.18 -30.68
CA VAL A 211 -7.09 13.10 -29.38
C VAL A 211 -6.03 12.00 -29.38
N ILE A 212 -6.33 10.81 -29.93
CA ILE A 212 -5.36 9.71 -30.04
C ILE A 212 -4.16 10.13 -30.88
N ASN A 213 -4.40 10.74 -32.05
CA ASN A 213 -3.34 11.25 -32.90
C ASN A 213 -2.52 12.34 -32.19
N TRP A 214 -3.17 13.24 -31.46
CA TRP A 214 -2.49 14.26 -30.67
C TRP A 214 -1.58 13.64 -29.59
N LEU A 215 -2.07 12.64 -28.83
CA LEU A 215 -1.26 11.92 -27.84
C LEU A 215 -0.03 11.26 -28.49
N GLN A 216 -0.18 10.69 -29.69
CA GLN A 216 0.91 10.04 -30.40
C GLN A 216 1.94 11.03 -30.96
N VAL A 217 1.50 12.17 -31.50
CA VAL A 217 2.37 13.12 -32.21
C VAL A 217 2.92 14.21 -31.28
N LYS A 218 2.07 14.76 -30.40
CA LYS A 218 2.36 15.93 -29.55
C LYS A 218 2.43 15.58 -28.06
N GLY A 219 1.81 14.49 -27.63
CA GLY A 219 1.77 14.06 -26.23
C GLY A 219 3.16 14.06 -25.55
N PRO A 220 4.20 13.40 -26.10
CA PRO A 220 5.54 13.38 -25.51
C PRO A 220 6.15 14.76 -25.27
N ALA A 221 5.98 15.69 -26.20
CA ALA A 221 6.45 17.06 -26.05
C ALA A 221 5.65 17.85 -25.00
N ASN A 222 4.44 17.38 -24.67
CA ASN A 222 3.52 17.96 -23.70
C ASN A 222 3.42 17.11 -22.42
N GLY A 223 4.49 16.38 -22.06
CA GLY A 223 4.58 15.67 -20.78
C GLY A 223 3.88 14.32 -20.70
N TRP A 224 3.16 13.90 -21.75
CA TRP A 224 2.48 12.61 -21.81
C TRP A 224 3.40 11.49 -22.28
N GLN A 225 3.37 10.36 -21.60
CA GLN A 225 4.20 9.20 -21.88
C GLN A 225 3.34 7.95 -22.04
N ARG A 226 3.61 7.17 -23.09
CA ARG A 226 2.96 5.88 -23.30
C ARG A 226 3.51 4.84 -22.32
N VAL A 227 2.62 4.10 -21.67
CA VAL A 227 2.95 3.09 -20.66
C VAL A 227 2.11 1.81 -20.86
N ASP A 228 2.47 0.72 -20.18
CA ASP A 228 1.61 -0.47 -20.11
C ASP A 228 0.43 -0.27 -19.14
N GLY A 229 -0.55 -1.18 -19.16
CA GLY A 229 -1.76 -1.07 -18.35
C GLY A 229 -1.51 -1.18 -16.83
N MET A 230 -0.54 -1.98 -16.40
CA MET A 230 -0.20 -2.10 -14.97
C MET A 230 0.37 -0.77 -14.47
N THR A 231 1.32 -0.22 -15.22
CA THR A 231 1.96 1.07 -14.95
C THR A 231 0.92 2.19 -14.98
N ALA A 232 -0.02 2.18 -15.94
CA ALA A 232 -1.12 3.14 -16.00
C ALA A 232 -1.97 3.10 -14.73
N GLN A 233 -2.36 1.90 -14.27
CA GLN A 233 -3.13 1.77 -13.04
C GLN A 233 -2.36 2.25 -11.81
N ASP A 234 -1.07 1.89 -11.69
CA ASP A 234 -0.20 2.33 -10.60
C ASP A 234 -0.01 3.85 -10.58
N ARG A 235 0.19 4.47 -11.75
CA ARG A 235 0.30 5.93 -11.89
C ARG A 235 -0.99 6.63 -11.49
N ALA A 236 -2.13 6.15 -11.97
CA ALA A 236 -3.42 6.68 -11.55
C ALA A 236 -3.61 6.55 -10.03
N ASN A 237 -3.29 5.39 -9.44
CA ASN A 237 -3.35 5.17 -7.99
C ASN A 237 -2.46 6.13 -7.19
N LYS A 238 -1.42 6.71 -7.79
CA LYS A 238 -0.55 7.73 -7.18
C LYS A 238 -0.98 9.17 -7.49
N GLY A 239 -2.07 9.36 -8.23
CA GLY A 239 -2.63 10.67 -8.56
C GLY A 239 -2.15 11.29 -9.87
N TYR A 240 -1.42 10.54 -10.69
CA TYR A 240 -0.94 11.03 -11.99
C TYR A 240 -2.06 10.95 -13.04
N PRO A 241 -2.38 12.06 -13.76
CA PRO A 241 -3.34 12.04 -14.85
C PRO A 241 -2.97 10.98 -15.87
N THR A 242 -3.90 10.08 -16.10
CA THR A 242 -3.67 8.88 -16.90
C THR A 242 -4.90 8.60 -17.73
N VAL A 243 -4.71 8.26 -19.00
CA VAL A 243 -5.78 7.98 -19.96
C VAL A 243 -5.58 6.63 -20.63
N ALA A 244 -6.68 5.99 -20.96
CA ALA A 244 -6.73 4.82 -21.82
C ALA A 244 -7.34 5.23 -23.16
N THR A 245 -6.82 4.68 -24.25
CA THR A 245 -7.33 4.93 -25.60
C THR A 245 -7.57 3.61 -26.30
N SER A 246 -8.65 3.51 -27.08
CA SER A 246 -8.90 2.43 -28.03
C SER A 246 -9.40 3.04 -29.35
N PRO A 247 -9.50 2.29 -30.46
CA PRO A 247 -10.05 2.83 -31.70
C PRO A 247 -11.38 3.57 -31.47
N GLY A 248 -11.38 4.88 -31.71
CA GLY A 248 -12.56 5.74 -31.56
C GLY A 248 -13.01 6.03 -30.13
N HIS A 249 -12.20 5.77 -29.09
CA HIS A 249 -12.58 6.07 -27.70
C HIS A 249 -11.38 6.48 -26.83
N VAL A 250 -11.60 7.43 -25.93
CA VAL A 250 -10.64 7.87 -24.93
C VAL A 250 -11.32 7.92 -23.56
N MET A 251 -10.58 7.53 -22.52
CA MET A 251 -11.13 7.30 -21.18
C MET A 251 -10.13 7.78 -20.13
N ILE A 252 -10.62 8.25 -18.98
CA ILE A 252 -9.75 8.54 -17.84
C ILE A 252 -9.46 7.24 -17.11
N VAL A 253 -8.19 6.89 -16.94
CA VAL A 253 -7.79 5.85 -15.97
C VAL A 253 -7.87 6.48 -14.59
N ARG A 254 -8.74 5.92 -13.75
CA ARG A 254 -8.98 6.39 -12.40
C ARG A 254 -8.26 5.51 -11.38
N PRO A 255 -8.02 6.03 -10.17
CA PRO A 255 -7.56 5.20 -9.06
C PRO A 255 -8.53 4.04 -8.79
N ALA A 256 -8.00 2.82 -8.74
CA ALA A 256 -8.76 1.61 -8.41
C ALA A 256 -9.16 1.63 -6.94
N LYS A 257 -10.32 1.07 -6.58
CA LYS A 257 -10.71 0.90 -5.16
C LYS A 257 -9.66 0.09 -4.39
N VAL A 258 -9.60 0.25 -3.07
CA VAL A 258 -8.55 -0.36 -2.23
C VAL A 258 -8.57 -1.88 -2.33
N GLU A 259 -9.75 -2.46 -2.49
CA GLU A 259 -9.98 -3.90 -2.67
C GLU A 259 -9.68 -4.41 -4.08
N ASP A 260 -9.54 -3.53 -5.07
CA ASP A 260 -9.37 -3.92 -6.47
C ASP A 260 -7.88 -4.05 -6.83
N THR A 261 -7.51 -5.21 -7.36
CA THR A 261 -6.17 -5.47 -7.88
C THR A 261 -6.18 -5.44 -9.40
N TYR A 262 -5.15 -4.86 -10.01
CA TYR A 262 -5.03 -4.87 -11.47
C TYR A 262 -5.01 -6.29 -12.04
N VAL A 263 -5.81 -6.51 -13.08
CA VAL A 263 -5.84 -7.76 -13.85
C VAL A 263 -5.67 -7.43 -15.33
N SER A 264 -4.62 -7.98 -15.97
CA SER A 264 -4.26 -7.64 -17.35
C SER A 264 -5.36 -7.89 -18.38
N ILE A 265 -6.16 -8.93 -18.20
CA ILE A 265 -7.30 -9.24 -19.09
C ILE A 265 -8.48 -8.27 -18.94
N TRP A 266 -8.51 -7.48 -17.86
CA TRP A 266 -9.53 -6.46 -17.61
C TRP A 266 -9.02 -5.04 -17.94
N GLY A 267 -7.69 -4.85 -17.88
CA GLY A 267 -7.05 -3.55 -18.01
C GLY A 267 -7.22 -2.71 -16.75
N PRO A 268 -6.89 -1.41 -16.80
CA PRO A 268 -7.11 -0.49 -15.70
C PRO A 268 -8.59 -0.21 -15.42
N THR A 269 -8.88 0.35 -14.25
CA THR A 269 -10.17 0.95 -13.90
C THR A 269 -10.29 2.35 -14.50
N ILE A 270 -11.48 2.70 -14.99
CA ILE A 270 -11.73 3.92 -15.74
C ILE A 270 -12.99 4.67 -15.30
N ALA A 271 -13.02 5.96 -15.62
CA ALA A 271 -14.21 6.79 -15.76
C ALA A 271 -14.33 7.25 -17.23
N GLN A 272 -15.54 7.29 -17.80
CA GLN A 272 -15.73 7.60 -19.22
C GLN A 272 -17.10 8.21 -19.55
N ALA A 273 -17.13 8.94 -20.68
CA ALA A 273 -18.29 9.60 -21.29
C ALA A 273 -18.55 9.14 -22.74
N GLY A 274 -18.70 7.83 -22.94
CA GLY A 274 -18.95 7.16 -24.21
C GLY A 274 -20.43 6.89 -24.47
N LYS A 275 -20.73 5.75 -25.12
CA LYS A 275 -22.13 5.32 -25.36
C LYS A 275 -22.92 5.11 -24.06
N THR A 276 -22.23 4.72 -23.00
CA THR A 276 -22.78 4.59 -21.65
C THR A 276 -21.77 5.16 -20.68
N ASN A 277 -22.14 6.25 -20.00
CA ASN A 277 -21.25 6.89 -19.04
C ASN A 277 -21.03 5.96 -17.84
N SER A 278 -19.83 5.97 -17.32
CA SER A 278 -19.49 5.26 -16.10
C SER A 278 -18.47 6.06 -15.35
N ASN A 279 -18.67 6.17 -14.04
CA ASN A 279 -17.66 6.73 -13.18
C ASN A 279 -16.65 5.66 -12.76
N TYR A 280 -17.03 4.37 -12.72
CA TYR A 280 -16.14 3.28 -12.33
C TYR A 280 -16.47 2.00 -13.09
N CYS A 281 -15.53 1.48 -13.87
CA CYS A 281 -15.58 0.16 -14.50
C CYS A 281 -14.18 -0.23 -15.00
N TRP A 282 -14.00 -1.45 -15.48
CA TRP A 282 -12.76 -1.85 -16.14
C TRP A 282 -12.78 -1.41 -17.61
N VAL A 283 -11.60 -1.17 -18.22
CA VAL A 283 -11.51 -0.90 -19.67
C VAL A 283 -12.22 -1.99 -20.47
N ARG A 284 -12.06 -3.26 -20.07
CA ARG A 284 -12.68 -4.41 -20.72
C ARG A 284 -14.21 -4.38 -20.74
N ASP A 285 -14.85 -3.68 -19.82
CA ASP A 285 -16.31 -3.54 -19.76
C ASP A 285 -16.84 -2.55 -20.83
N LYS A 286 -15.98 -1.65 -21.32
CA LYS A 286 -16.36 -0.56 -22.23
C LYS A 286 -15.78 -0.72 -23.63
N VAL A 287 -14.71 -1.51 -23.76
CA VAL A 287 -14.06 -1.79 -25.03
C VAL A 287 -14.34 -3.24 -25.41
N ASN A 288 -14.81 -3.47 -26.64
CA ASN A 288 -15.03 -4.83 -27.14
C ASN A 288 -13.69 -5.58 -27.26
N GLN A 289 -13.74 -6.91 -27.37
CA GLN A 289 -12.53 -7.73 -27.36
C GLN A 289 -11.55 -7.40 -28.50
N GLU A 290 -12.07 -7.03 -29.67
CA GLU A 290 -11.27 -6.72 -30.86
C GLU A 290 -10.55 -5.38 -30.70
N ASP A 291 -11.20 -4.39 -30.10
CA ASP A 291 -10.63 -3.07 -29.83
C ASP A 291 -9.71 -3.07 -28.60
N PHE A 292 -9.94 -3.97 -27.64
CA PHE A 292 -9.15 -4.06 -26.40
C PHE A 292 -7.68 -4.40 -26.67
N LYS A 293 -7.40 -5.17 -27.72
CA LYS A 293 -6.02 -5.50 -28.13
C LYS A 293 -5.23 -4.28 -28.64
N TRP A 294 -5.95 -3.22 -29.02
CA TRP A 294 -5.40 -1.95 -29.46
C TRP A 294 -5.47 -0.88 -28.37
N ALA A 295 -5.78 -1.27 -27.12
CA ALA A 295 -5.77 -0.34 -26.01
C ALA A 295 -4.34 0.16 -25.74
N GLU A 296 -4.17 1.47 -25.78
CA GLU A 296 -2.94 2.14 -25.35
C GLU A 296 -3.21 2.93 -24.07
N TYR A 297 -2.17 3.14 -23.27
CA TYR A 297 -2.26 3.88 -22.02
C TYR A 297 -1.22 4.99 -21.99
N TRP A 298 -1.62 6.15 -21.50
CA TRP A 298 -0.79 7.35 -21.46
C TRP A 298 -0.89 7.98 -20.09
N THR A 299 0.23 8.47 -19.57
CA THR A 299 0.29 9.11 -18.25
C THR A 299 1.15 10.36 -18.31
N HIS A 300 0.80 11.36 -17.51
CA HIS A 300 1.54 12.62 -17.41
C HIS A 300 2.36 12.65 -16.10
N ASN A 301 3.55 13.23 -16.11
CA ASN A 301 4.38 13.41 -14.90
C ASN A 301 3.89 14.51 -13.99
#